data_AF-A0A9E3CKW6-F1
#
_entry.id   AF-A0A9E3CKW6-F1
#
_cell.length_a   1.000
_cell.length_b   1.000
_cell.length_c   1.000
_cell.angle_alpha   90.00
_cell.angle_beta   90.00
_cell.angle_gamma   90.00
#
_symmetry.space_group_name_H-M   'P 1'
#
loop_
_entity.id
_entity.type
_entity.pdbx_description
1 polymer ?
#
loop_
_entity_poly.entity_id
_entity_poly.type
_entity_poly.pdbx_seq_one_letter_code
_entity_poly.pdbx_strand_id
1 'polypeptide(L)'
;MAETQRQPVPRNDDGEIDTALAFLAFARECVIKKTDGLSEDDLRRVMVDTGTSLLGLVQHLTDAERYWFGYHVGGIGQDDFDFSMAVPADRPAAAVLQDYRDAIAASDDLLRSITDFDQLMAIPTADRRHSVRWVVAHVTGETTRHAGHADILRELIDGTTGR
;
A
#
# COMPACT_ATOMS: atom_id res chain seq x y z
N MET A 1 -5.41 27.46 -7.85
CA MET A 1 -6.33 26.44 -7.34
C MET A 1 -5.47 25.33 -6.77
N ALA A 2 -5.67 24.94 -5.50
CA ALA A 2 -4.92 23.83 -4.93
C ALA A 2 -5.12 22.60 -5.82
N GLU A 3 -4.04 21.95 -6.21
CA GLU A 3 -4.08 20.74 -7.03
C GLU A 3 -4.89 19.67 -6.28
N THR A 4 -5.92 19.11 -6.92
CA THR A 4 -6.76 18.11 -6.27
C THR A 4 -5.92 16.86 -6.00
N GLN A 5 -5.87 16.44 -4.73
CA GLN A 5 -5.23 15.19 -4.34
C GLN A 5 -6.08 13.96 -4.67
N ARG A 6 -7.14 14.12 -5.47
CA ARG A 6 -7.98 13.03 -5.96
C ARG A 6 -7.33 12.34 -7.15
N GLN A 7 -7.34 11.01 -7.13
CA GLN A 7 -7.05 10.20 -8.32
C GLN A 7 -8.37 9.85 -9.02
N PRO A 8 -8.43 9.86 -10.36
CA PRO A 8 -9.61 9.39 -11.08
C PRO A 8 -9.78 7.88 -10.87
N VAL A 9 -11.01 7.44 -10.62
CA VAL A 9 -11.32 6.02 -10.47
C VAL A 9 -10.99 5.29 -11.78
N PRO A 10 -10.32 4.13 -11.74
CA PRO A 10 -10.03 3.35 -12.93
C PRO A 10 -11.31 2.93 -13.64
N ARG A 11 -11.26 2.84 -14.97
CA ARG A 11 -12.39 2.42 -15.82
C ARG A 11 -12.16 1.10 -16.54
N ASN A 12 -11.08 0.39 -16.20
CA ASN A 12 -10.74 -0.89 -16.81
C ASN A 12 -11.77 -1.95 -16.44
N ASP A 13 -12.50 -2.43 -17.45
CA ASP A 13 -13.52 -3.48 -17.36
C ASP A 13 -13.25 -4.65 -18.32
N ASP A 14 -11.99 -4.79 -18.78
CA ASP A 14 -11.53 -5.82 -19.73
C ASP A 14 -11.65 -7.26 -19.17
N GLY A 15 -11.86 -7.41 -17.86
CA GLY A 15 -12.10 -8.68 -17.17
C GLY A 15 -12.06 -8.54 -15.65
N GLU A 16 -12.55 -9.54 -14.92
CA GLU A 16 -12.60 -9.50 -13.43
C GLU A 16 -11.22 -9.24 -12.82
N ILE A 17 -10.18 -9.90 -13.32
CA ILE A 17 -8.81 -9.75 -12.82
C ILE A 17 -8.22 -8.39 -13.19
N ASP A 18 -8.38 -7.95 -14.44
CA ASP A 18 -7.88 -6.64 -14.88
C ASP A 18 -8.53 -5.51 -14.10
N THR A 19 -9.84 -5.60 -13.83
CA THR A 19 -10.55 -4.68 -12.95
C THR A 19 -9.97 -4.73 -11.53
N ALA A 20 -9.80 -5.91 -10.94
CA ALA A 20 -9.26 -6.03 -9.58
C ALA A 20 -7.85 -5.44 -9.45
N LEU A 21 -6.96 -5.71 -10.41
CA LEU A 21 -5.60 -5.16 -10.44
C LEU A 21 -5.60 -3.64 -10.66
N ALA A 22 -6.49 -3.11 -11.50
CA ALA A 22 -6.63 -1.66 -11.68
C ALA A 22 -7.06 -0.95 -10.38
N PHE A 23 -7.95 -1.55 -9.58
CA PHE A 23 -8.35 -1.01 -8.28
C PHE A 23 -7.25 -1.11 -7.22
N LEU A 24 -6.45 -2.17 -7.24
CA LEU A 24 -5.26 -2.29 -6.38
C LEU A 24 -4.24 -1.18 -6.71
N ALA A 25 -3.91 -1.01 -8.00
CA ALA A 25 -3.00 0.05 -8.46
C ALA A 25 -3.53 1.45 -8.08
N PHE A 26 -4.83 1.68 -8.27
CA PHE A 26 -5.49 2.92 -7.86
C PHE A 26 -5.35 3.21 -6.36
N ALA A 27 -5.58 2.21 -5.50
CA ALA A 27 -5.44 2.37 -4.05
C ALA A 27 -4.01 2.73 -3.65
N ARG A 28 -3.00 2.09 -4.25
CA ARG A 28 -1.57 2.37 -4.01
C ARG A 28 -1.20 3.80 -4.43
N GLU A 29 -1.63 4.22 -5.61
CA GLU A 29 -1.45 5.58 -6.12
C GLU A 29 -2.10 6.63 -5.22
N CYS A 30 -3.30 6.34 -4.69
CA CYS A 30 -3.97 7.24 -3.76
C CYS A 30 -3.11 7.51 -2.52
N VAL A 31 -2.44 6.49 -1.96
CA VAL A 31 -1.53 6.65 -0.81
C VAL A 31 -0.31 7.48 -1.19
N ILE A 32 0.36 7.15 -2.30
CA ILE A 32 1.58 7.85 -2.75
C ILE A 32 1.29 9.35 -2.93
N LYS A 33 0.17 9.68 -3.59
CA LYS A 33 -0.21 11.07 -3.85
C LYS A 33 -0.29 11.91 -2.57
N LYS A 34 -0.77 11.34 -1.45
CA LYS A 34 -0.88 12.07 -0.17
C LYS A 34 0.47 12.51 0.39
N THR A 35 1.58 12.01 -0.14
CA THR A 35 2.93 12.37 0.28
C THR A 35 3.52 13.53 -0.54
N ASP A 36 2.88 13.90 -1.66
CA ASP A 36 3.42 14.88 -2.60
C ASP A 36 3.52 16.29 -1.99
N GLY A 37 4.68 16.93 -2.18
CA GLY A 37 4.94 18.29 -1.74
C GLY A 37 5.09 18.49 -0.24
N LEU A 38 5.10 17.42 0.56
CA LEU A 38 5.33 17.50 2.00
C LEU A 38 6.83 17.48 2.34
N SER A 39 7.18 18.19 3.41
CA SER A 39 8.54 18.12 3.97
C SER A 39 8.76 16.80 4.71
N GLU A 40 10.01 16.50 5.04
CA GLU A 40 10.34 15.32 5.87
C GLU A 40 9.66 15.38 7.25
N ASP A 41 9.62 16.57 7.86
CA ASP A 41 8.96 16.78 9.14
C ASP A 41 7.45 16.55 9.03
N ASP A 42 6.81 17.03 7.96
CA ASP A 42 5.38 16.82 7.72
C ASP A 42 5.04 15.34 7.54
N LEU A 43 5.84 14.61 6.77
CA LEU A 43 5.63 13.17 6.53
C LEU A 43 5.76 12.36 7.83
N ARG A 44 6.67 12.73 8.71
CA ARG A 44 6.91 12.06 10.00
C ARG A 44 5.97 12.49 11.10
N ARG A 45 5.28 13.63 10.94
CA ARG A 45 4.46 14.21 11.99
C ARG A 45 3.33 13.27 12.38
N VAL A 46 3.28 12.92 13.66
CA VAL A 46 2.18 12.18 14.27
C VAL A 46 0.99 13.14 14.47
N MET A 47 -0.16 12.79 13.90
CA MET A 47 -1.35 13.66 13.94
C MET A 47 -2.47 13.14 14.85
N VAL A 48 -2.32 11.92 15.37
CA VAL A 48 -3.31 11.26 16.22
C VAL A 48 -2.63 10.53 17.39
N ASP A 49 -3.31 10.42 18.51
CA ASP A 49 -2.76 9.85 19.75
C ASP A 49 -2.29 8.39 19.61
N THR A 50 -2.79 7.66 18.61
CA THR A 50 -2.36 6.29 18.30
C THR A 50 -0.97 6.24 17.65
N GLY A 51 -0.32 7.37 17.39
CA GLY A 51 1.04 7.41 16.86
C GLY A 51 1.14 7.43 15.33
N THR A 52 0.03 7.52 14.61
CA THR A 52 0.02 7.40 13.14
C THR A 52 0.52 8.66 12.44
N SER A 53 1.46 8.49 11.52
CA SER A 53 1.97 9.50 10.58
C SER A 53 1.82 9.02 9.13
N LEU A 54 1.92 9.92 8.15
CA LEU A 54 1.86 9.55 6.73
C LEU A 54 3.00 8.60 6.34
N LEU A 55 4.21 8.87 6.82
CA LEU A 55 5.36 8.01 6.55
C LEU A 55 5.21 6.63 7.20
N GLY A 56 4.63 6.56 8.40
CA GLY A 56 4.34 5.29 9.07
C GLY A 56 3.31 4.44 8.32
N LEU A 57 2.28 5.07 7.72
CA LEU A 57 1.34 4.37 6.84
C LEU A 57 2.02 3.79 5.60
N VAL A 58 2.93 4.55 4.96
CA VAL A 58 3.70 4.06 3.80
C VAL A 58 4.61 2.90 4.20
N GLN A 59 5.29 2.99 5.34
CA GLN A 59 6.14 1.91 5.86
C GLN A 59 5.32 0.62 6.06
N HIS A 60 4.19 0.71 6.76
CA HIS A 60 3.30 -0.44 6.97
C HIS A 60 2.80 -1.05 5.66
N LEU A 61 2.38 -0.23 4.71
CA LEU A 61 1.93 -0.74 3.41
C LEU A 61 3.07 -1.36 2.61
N THR A 62 4.30 -0.86 2.74
CA THR A 62 5.50 -1.50 2.15
C THR A 62 5.70 -2.91 2.69
N ASP A 63 5.58 -3.07 4.00
CA ASP A 63 5.73 -4.38 4.64
C ASP A 63 4.54 -5.29 4.30
N ALA A 64 3.33 -4.75 4.20
CA ALA A 64 2.14 -5.49 3.75
C ALA A 64 2.28 -6.03 2.31
N GLU A 65 2.82 -5.24 1.38
CA GLU A 65 3.12 -5.67 0.00
C GLU A 65 4.10 -6.85 -0.02
N ARG A 66 5.21 -6.72 0.72
CA ARG A 66 6.27 -7.73 0.79
C ARG A 66 5.78 -9.00 1.50
N TYR A 67 4.97 -8.87 2.55
CA TYR A 67 4.41 -9.99 3.29
C TYR A 67 3.37 -10.76 2.48
N TRP A 68 2.37 -10.07 1.92
CA TRP A 68 1.26 -10.74 1.25
C TRP A 68 1.63 -11.23 -0.15
N PHE A 69 2.26 -10.40 -0.97
CA PHE A 69 2.61 -10.81 -2.33
C PHE A 69 3.97 -11.52 -2.37
N GLY A 70 5.00 -10.94 -1.76
CA GLY A 70 6.34 -11.54 -1.78
C GLY A 70 6.39 -12.88 -1.04
N TYR A 71 6.10 -12.87 0.26
CA TYR A 71 6.23 -14.04 1.12
C TYR A 71 5.08 -15.04 0.93
N HIS A 72 3.83 -14.63 1.11
CA HIS A 72 2.71 -15.57 1.03
C HIS A 72 2.43 -16.08 -0.38
N VAL A 73 2.27 -15.18 -1.36
CA VAL A 73 1.98 -15.60 -2.75
C VAL A 73 3.23 -16.14 -3.44
N GLY A 74 4.35 -15.40 -3.40
CA GLY A 74 5.57 -15.73 -4.12
C GLY A 74 6.47 -16.77 -3.45
N GLY A 75 6.32 -16.99 -2.13
CA GLY A 75 7.22 -17.84 -1.37
C GLY A 75 8.64 -17.27 -1.24
N ILE A 76 8.79 -15.95 -1.34
CA ILE A 76 10.08 -15.25 -1.37
C ILE A 76 10.27 -14.48 -0.06
N GLY A 77 11.44 -14.61 0.57
CA GLY A 77 11.80 -13.88 1.79
C GLY A 77 11.59 -14.69 3.07
N GLN A 78 11.53 -13.99 4.21
CA GLN A 78 11.34 -14.56 5.54
C GLN A 78 10.18 -13.85 6.26
N ASP A 79 9.56 -14.55 7.22
CA ASP A 79 8.48 -14.03 8.07
C ASP A 79 9.03 -13.16 9.21
N ASP A 80 9.64 -12.03 8.85
CA ASP A 80 10.18 -11.05 9.79
C ASP A 80 9.69 -9.65 9.38
N PHE A 81 8.37 -9.43 9.52
CA PHE A 81 7.72 -8.19 9.15
C PHE A 81 7.25 -7.45 10.40
N ASP A 82 7.64 -6.18 10.51
CA ASP A 82 7.21 -5.28 11.58
C ASP A 82 6.05 -4.40 11.10
N PHE A 83 4.84 -4.68 11.59
CA PHE A 83 3.65 -3.88 11.29
C PHE A 83 3.42 -2.74 12.29
N SER A 84 4.44 -2.34 13.08
CA SER A 84 4.35 -1.25 14.06
C SER A 84 4.16 0.15 13.46
N MET A 85 4.26 0.29 12.13
CA MET A 85 4.30 1.58 11.41
C MET A 85 5.50 2.45 11.82
N ALA A 86 6.47 1.93 12.58
CA ALA A 86 7.61 2.69 13.04
C ALA A 86 8.62 2.91 11.90
N VAL A 87 9.00 4.17 11.67
CA VAL A 87 10.06 4.51 10.73
C VAL A 87 11.30 4.92 11.53
N PRO A 88 12.46 4.25 11.34
CA PRO A 88 13.70 4.66 11.97
C PRO A 88 14.03 6.14 11.71
N ALA A 89 14.53 6.84 12.73
CA ALA A 89 14.79 8.28 12.66
C ALA A 89 15.89 8.65 11.65
N ASP A 90 16.83 7.74 11.40
CA ASP A 90 17.94 7.88 10.47
C ASP A 90 17.59 7.47 9.03
N ARG A 91 16.41 6.86 8.79
CA ARG A 91 15.98 6.41 7.47
C ARG A 91 15.23 7.53 6.74
N PRO A 92 15.77 8.14 5.66
CA PRO A 92 15.13 9.27 5.00
C PRO A 92 13.74 8.96 4.45
N ALA A 93 12.81 9.92 4.48
CA ALA A 93 11.46 9.72 3.99
C ALA A 93 11.42 9.29 2.51
N ALA A 94 12.30 9.85 1.68
CA ALA A 94 12.45 9.47 0.28
C ALA A 94 12.82 7.99 0.09
N ALA A 95 13.63 7.41 1.00
CA ALA A 95 13.98 6.01 0.94
C ALA A 95 12.76 5.12 1.24
N VAL A 96 11.98 5.45 2.28
CA VAL A 96 10.74 4.73 2.62
C VAL A 96 9.72 4.79 1.47
N LEU A 97 9.57 5.95 0.82
CA LEU A 97 8.71 6.08 -0.35
C LEU A 97 9.21 5.29 -1.56
N GLN A 98 10.53 5.18 -1.73
CA GLN A 98 11.12 4.35 -2.78
C GLN A 98 10.91 2.87 -2.48
N ASP A 99 11.11 2.43 -1.24
CA ASP A 99 10.86 1.06 -0.80
C ASP A 99 9.43 0.61 -1.09
N TYR A 100 8.45 1.50 -0.89
CA TYR A 100 7.05 1.20 -1.22
C TYR A 100 6.86 1.01 -2.72
N ARG A 101 7.43 1.90 -3.55
CA ARG A 101 7.37 1.78 -5.02
C ARG A 101 8.04 0.50 -5.51
N ASP A 102 9.18 0.13 -4.93
CA ASP A 102 9.89 -1.10 -5.27
C ASP A 102 9.08 -2.34 -4.87
N ALA A 103 8.43 -2.31 -3.71
CA ALA A 103 7.53 -3.39 -3.27
C ALA A 103 6.31 -3.54 -4.20
N ILE A 104 5.71 -2.41 -4.62
CA ILE A 104 4.62 -2.40 -5.61
C ILE A 104 5.10 -3.02 -6.93
N ALA A 105 6.24 -2.57 -7.47
CA ALA A 105 6.78 -3.09 -8.73
C ALA A 105 7.02 -4.61 -8.66
N ALA A 106 7.63 -5.09 -7.57
CA ALA A 106 7.86 -6.51 -7.35
C ALA A 106 6.56 -7.31 -7.27
N SER A 107 5.55 -6.79 -6.56
CA SER A 107 4.23 -7.43 -6.47
C SER A 107 3.52 -7.47 -7.82
N ASP A 108 3.63 -6.42 -8.64
CA ASP A 108 3.01 -6.37 -9.96
C ASP A 108 3.69 -7.35 -10.92
N ASP A 109 5.02 -7.44 -10.89
CA ASP A 109 5.77 -8.42 -11.68
C ASP A 109 5.35 -9.86 -11.33
N LEU A 110 5.19 -10.16 -10.04
CA LEU A 110 4.67 -11.44 -9.58
C LEU A 110 3.23 -11.67 -10.08
N LEU A 111 2.31 -10.72 -9.87
CA LEU A 111 0.91 -10.87 -10.25
C LEU A 111 0.73 -11.03 -11.77
N ARG A 112 1.53 -10.32 -12.59
CA ARG A 112 1.52 -10.48 -14.05
C ARG A 112 2.03 -11.85 -14.52
N SER A 113 2.84 -12.54 -13.70
CA SER A 113 3.31 -13.89 -14.01
C SER A 113 2.26 -14.99 -13.72
N ILE A 114 1.19 -14.64 -12.99
CA ILE A 114 0.15 -15.57 -12.54
C ILE A 114 -0.98 -15.62 -13.57
N THR A 115 -1.26 -16.81 -14.10
CA THR A 115 -2.34 -17.01 -15.09
C THR A 115 -3.66 -17.47 -14.47
N ASP A 116 -3.64 -18.01 -13.26
CA ASP A 116 -4.82 -18.49 -12.53
C ASP A 116 -4.85 -17.87 -11.13
N PHE A 117 -5.80 -16.98 -10.88
CA PHE A 117 -5.94 -16.28 -9.60
C PHE A 117 -6.69 -17.11 -8.54
N ASP A 118 -7.27 -18.25 -8.90
CA ASP A 118 -7.79 -19.21 -7.93
C ASP A 118 -6.71 -20.15 -7.38
N GLN A 119 -5.49 -20.12 -7.94
CA GLN A 119 -4.35 -20.83 -7.37
C GLN A 119 -4.11 -20.38 -5.91
N LEU A 120 -3.66 -21.31 -5.09
CA LEU A 120 -3.40 -21.06 -3.68
C LEU A 120 -2.01 -20.46 -3.48
N MET A 121 -1.90 -19.55 -2.52
CA MET A 121 -0.64 -18.94 -2.09
C MET A 121 0.39 -20.00 -1.64
N ALA A 122 1.67 -19.70 -1.86
CA ALA A 122 2.81 -20.60 -1.62
C ALA A 122 3.07 -20.90 -0.15
N ILE A 123 2.80 -19.95 0.75
CA ILE A 123 2.98 -20.11 2.20
C ILE A 123 1.64 -19.82 2.89
N PRO A 124 1.11 -20.73 3.74
CA PRO A 124 -0.16 -20.50 4.44
C PRO A 124 -0.05 -19.35 5.46
N THR A 125 -1.19 -18.69 5.74
CA THR A 125 -1.34 -17.85 6.93
C THR A 125 -2.06 -18.66 7.98
N ALA A 126 -1.44 -18.80 9.16
CA ALA A 126 -1.84 -19.82 10.13
C ALA A 126 -1.98 -21.19 9.43
N ASP A 127 -3.13 -21.85 9.56
CA ASP A 127 -3.36 -23.20 9.01
C ASP A 127 -4.09 -23.21 7.66
N ARG A 128 -4.21 -22.06 6.97
CA ARG A 128 -4.99 -21.95 5.73
C ARG A 128 -4.20 -21.31 4.58
N ARG A 129 -4.32 -21.92 3.40
CA ARG A 129 -3.92 -21.30 2.14
C ARG A 129 -5.12 -20.61 1.51
N HIS A 130 -4.95 -19.35 1.14
CA HIS A 130 -5.95 -18.56 0.44
C HIS A 130 -5.58 -18.48 -1.05
N SER A 131 -6.56 -18.20 -1.91
CA SER A 131 -6.29 -17.97 -3.32
C SER A 131 -5.62 -16.61 -3.54
N VAL A 132 -4.88 -16.46 -4.65
CA VAL A 132 -4.29 -15.18 -5.05
C VAL A 132 -5.36 -14.09 -5.18
N ARG A 133 -6.54 -14.43 -5.72
CA ARG A 133 -7.72 -13.56 -5.78
C ARG A 133 -8.12 -13.03 -4.40
N TRP A 134 -8.11 -13.88 -3.37
CA TRP A 134 -8.40 -13.46 -2.01
C TRP A 134 -7.33 -12.50 -1.47
N VAL A 135 -6.04 -12.78 -1.73
CA VAL A 135 -4.93 -11.92 -1.29
C VAL A 135 -5.03 -10.54 -1.93
N VAL A 136 -5.28 -10.47 -3.25
CA VAL A 136 -5.48 -9.20 -3.97
C VAL A 136 -6.64 -8.40 -3.38
N ALA A 137 -7.78 -9.04 -3.11
CA ALA A 137 -8.93 -8.38 -2.49
C ALA A 137 -8.60 -7.88 -1.07
N HIS A 138 -7.87 -8.68 -0.28
CA HIS A 138 -7.46 -8.32 1.07
C HIS A 138 -6.55 -7.09 1.08
N VAL A 139 -5.45 -7.12 0.30
CA VAL A 139 -4.48 -6.02 0.24
C VAL A 139 -5.13 -4.76 -0.35
N THR A 140 -5.98 -4.88 -1.38
CA THR A 140 -6.72 -3.72 -1.92
C THR A 140 -7.59 -3.06 -0.84
N GLY A 141 -8.31 -3.86 -0.06
CA GLY A 141 -9.14 -3.36 1.03
C GLY A 141 -8.34 -2.74 2.17
N GLU A 142 -7.16 -3.28 2.46
CA GLU A 142 -6.22 -2.69 3.42
C GLU A 142 -5.65 -1.36 2.95
N THR A 143 -5.11 -1.31 1.73
CA THR A 143 -4.54 -0.09 1.15
C THR A 143 -5.58 1.01 1.02
N THR A 144 -6.81 0.68 0.61
CA THR A 144 -7.91 1.66 0.51
C THR A 144 -8.29 2.24 1.87
N ARG A 145 -8.30 1.41 2.93
CA ARG A 145 -8.54 1.87 4.31
C ARG A 145 -7.47 2.85 4.76
N HIS A 146 -6.20 2.54 4.50
CA HIS A 146 -5.09 3.42 4.84
C HIS A 146 -5.02 4.68 3.96
N ALA A 147 -5.46 4.62 2.71
CA ALA A 147 -5.63 5.82 1.87
C ALA A 147 -6.64 6.80 2.50
N GLY A 148 -7.76 6.29 3.03
CA GLY A 148 -8.72 7.11 3.78
C GLY A 148 -8.13 7.72 5.06
N HIS A 149 -7.27 6.99 5.80
CA HIS A 149 -6.53 7.58 6.91
C HIS A 149 -5.57 8.67 6.44
N ALA A 150 -4.85 8.43 5.35
CA ALA A 150 -3.90 9.39 4.77
C ALA A 150 -4.59 10.69 4.31
N ASP A 151 -5.83 10.64 3.84
CA ASP A 151 -6.63 11.84 3.54
C ASP A 151 -6.82 12.73 4.77
N ILE A 152 -7.21 12.13 5.91
CA ILE A 152 -7.41 12.88 7.15
C ILE A 152 -6.10 13.43 7.70
N LEU A 153 -5.03 12.65 7.67
CA LEU A 153 -3.71 13.11 8.10
C LEU A 153 -3.23 14.27 7.23
N ARG A 154 -3.42 14.19 5.91
CA ARG A 154 -3.03 15.26 4.99
C ARG A 154 -3.80 16.55 5.27
N GLU A 155 -5.12 16.46 5.45
CA GLU A 155 -5.96 17.61 5.80
C GLU A 155 -5.51 18.27 7.11
N LEU A 156 -5.12 17.47 8.12
CA LEU A 156 -4.62 17.98 9.39
C LEU A 156 -3.22 18.63 9.29
N ILE A 157 -2.38 18.21 8.34
CA ILE A 157 -1.02 18.71 8.16
C ILE A 157 -1.02 20.09 7.49
N ASP A 158 -1.68 20.22 6.33
CA ASP A 158 -1.59 21.42 5.49
C ASP A 158 -2.94 21.93 4.95
N GLY A 159 -4.06 21.30 5.35
CA GLY A 159 -5.41 21.66 4.87
C GLY A 159 -5.73 21.15 3.46
N THR A 160 -4.82 20.43 2.80
CA THR A 160 -5.06 19.85 1.47
C THR A 160 -6.05 18.69 1.60
N THR A 161 -7.05 18.66 0.71
CA THR A 161 -8.09 17.62 0.73
C THR A 161 -8.02 16.73 -0.52
N GLY A 162 -8.37 15.46 -0.35
CA GLY A 162 -8.47 14.46 -1.42
C GLY A 162 -9.84 14.33 -2.10
N ARG A 163 -10.73 15.31 -1.91
CA ARG A 163 -12.15 15.26 -2.29
C ARG A 163 -12.40 15.70 -3.74
#